data_AF-A0A660NRT3-F1
#
_entry.id   AF-A0A660NRT3-F1
#
_cell.length_a   1.000
_cell.length_b   1.000
_cell.length_c   1.000
_cell.angle_alpha   90.00
_cell.angle_beta   90.00
_cell.angle_gamma   90.00
#
_symmetry.space_group_name_H-M   'P 1'
#
loop_
_entity.id
_entity.type
_entity.pdbx_description
1 polymer ?
#
loop_
_entity_poly.entity_id
_entity_poly.type
_entity_poly.pdbx_seq_one_letter_code
_entity_poly.pdbx_strand_id
1 'polypeptide(L)'
;MPTEPLRSVDRRPLPTGTSLFPPTPTAAHITAQATQARSSRSLPSWQHALLAGGLALTLAACGGSGDESGNSGQIGLNSADTTGLRAHDRTKAGPSQAGRPGTQTSGSSSQAAAAASGYRRWTLSTPAEASRFLAQASYGSNPKDIKALTGRTANEWIEAQFLRPPFSLLNAMRYWRQRRGPEGNKNVSELEDAHNAWWVSTIQQDQLRQRVAFALSQIFVVSSAGVVGEYPKGLVSYYDTLVRGAFGNFRQLLQDVTLHPMMGTYLTYIGNRKERFDSTGKITQAPDENYAREVMQLFTIG
;
A
#
# COMPACT_ATOMS: atom_id res chain seq x y z
N MET A 1 -47.13 -0.48 58.15
CA MET A 1 -47.72 0.73 57.54
C MET A 1 -47.03 1.95 58.13
N PRO A 2 -46.70 3.01 57.36
CA PRO A 2 -46.87 3.19 55.92
C PRO A 2 -45.56 3.38 55.14
N THR A 3 -45.63 2.94 53.89
CA THR A 3 -44.74 3.19 52.76
C THR A 3 -44.90 4.64 52.26
N GLU A 4 -43.83 5.41 52.21
CA GLU A 4 -43.79 6.66 51.43
C GLU A 4 -43.45 6.37 49.96
N PRO A 5 -44.19 6.92 48.98
CA PRO A 5 -43.88 6.78 47.57
C PRO A 5 -42.78 7.76 47.13
N LEU A 6 -41.78 7.24 46.42
CA LEU A 6 -40.75 8.04 45.73
C LEU A 6 -41.40 8.97 44.69
N ARG A 7 -40.95 10.22 44.69
CA ARG A 7 -41.42 11.29 43.80
C ARG A 7 -41.21 10.93 42.32
N SER A 8 -42.28 11.12 41.55
CA SER A 8 -42.31 11.16 40.08
C SER A 8 -41.23 12.11 39.54
N VAL A 9 -40.24 11.55 38.82
CA VAL A 9 -39.33 12.33 37.99
C VAL A 9 -40.08 12.78 36.73
N ASP A 10 -40.26 14.09 36.66
CA ASP A 10 -40.85 14.84 35.57
C ASP A 10 -40.16 14.50 34.23
N ARG A 11 -40.83 13.77 33.33
CA ARG A 11 -40.35 13.52 31.97
C ARG A 11 -40.64 14.74 31.10
N ARG A 12 -39.73 15.71 31.10
CA ARG A 12 -39.65 16.72 30.04
C ARG A 12 -38.74 16.22 28.91
N PRO A 13 -39.21 16.14 27.65
CA PRO A 13 -38.35 15.86 26.51
C PRO A 13 -37.36 17.02 26.28
N LEU A 14 -36.08 16.71 26.13
CA LEU A 14 -35.05 17.67 25.71
C LEU A 14 -35.23 18.01 24.22
N PRO A 15 -34.96 19.27 23.81
CA PRO A 15 -35.12 19.70 22.43
C PRO A 15 -34.04 19.08 21.53
N THR A 16 -34.49 18.54 20.40
CA THR A 16 -33.66 18.09 19.28
C THR A 16 -32.98 19.26 18.60
N GLY A 17 -31.65 19.18 18.41
CA GLY A 17 -30.98 19.90 17.33
C GLY A 17 -29.61 20.47 17.67
N THR A 18 -28.55 19.73 17.34
CA THR A 18 -27.38 20.26 16.58
C THR A 18 -26.55 19.07 16.09
N SER A 19 -26.46 18.92 14.76
CA SER A 19 -25.60 17.92 14.10
C SER A 19 -24.13 18.31 14.26
N LEU A 20 -23.30 17.38 14.75
CA LEU A 20 -21.83 17.52 14.86
C LEU A 20 -21.07 17.04 13.61
N PHE A 21 -21.75 16.86 12.48
CA PHE A 21 -21.12 16.44 11.22
C PHE A 21 -21.26 17.54 10.15
N PRO A 22 -20.17 17.88 9.42
CA PRO A 22 -20.27 18.76 8.28
C PRO A 22 -21.14 18.12 7.19
N PRO A 23 -21.84 18.93 6.37
CA PRO A 23 -22.74 18.41 5.35
C PRO A 23 -21.97 17.57 4.32
N THR A 24 -22.49 16.37 4.05
CA THR A 24 -22.09 15.50 2.94
C THR A 24 -22.18 16.25 1.61
N PRO A 25 -21.13 16.30 0.78
CA PRO A 25 -21.22 16.84 -0.56
C PRO A 25 -22.17 15.99 -1.40
N THR A 26 -23.04 16.66 -2.16
CA THR A 26 -24.01 16.05 -3.08
C THR A 26 -23.32 15.33 -4.25
N ALA A 27 -23.97 14.27 -4.74
CA ALA A 27 -23.49 13.35 -5.77
C ALA A 27 -23.00 14.00 -7.10
N ALA A 28 -23.28 15.29 -7.33
CA ALA A 28 -22.81 16.02 -8.51
C ALA A 28 -21.29 16.31 -8.50
N HIS A 29 -20.64 16.33 -7.32
CA HIS A 29 -19.21 16.66 -7.23
C HIS A 29 -18.26 15.46 -7.42
N ILE A 30 -18.75 14.22 -7.30
CA ILE A 30 -17.89 13.02 -7.33
C ILE A 30 -17.79 12.44 -8.76
N THR A 31 -18.83 12.55 -9.58
CA THR A 31 -18.82 12.09 -10.99
C THR A 31 -17.76 12.80 -11.85
N ALA A 32 -17.36 14.02 -11.47
CA ALA A 32 -16.30 14.77 -12.16
C ALA A 32 -14.88 14.24 -11.89
N GLN A 33 -14.61 13.63 -10.73
CA GLN A 33 -13.26 13.19 -10.36
C GLN A 33 -12.89 11.84 -11.01
N ALA A 34 -13.86 10.94 -11.20
CA ALA A 34 -13.64 9.69 -11.93
C ALA A 34 -13.47 9.90 -13.45
N THR A 35 -14.02 10.98 -14.02
CA THR A 35 -13.84 11.32 -15.44
C THR A 35 -12.54 12.08 -15.74
N GLN A 36 -11.97 12.78 -14.76
CA GLN A 36 -10.71 13.53 -14.95
C GLN A 36 -9.45 12.66 -15.01
N ALA A 37 -9.53 11.38 -14.60
CA ALA A 37 -8.47 10.40 -14.79
C ALA A 37 -8.43 9.79 -16.22
N ARG A 38 -9.36 10.20 -17.11
CA ARG A 38 -9.45 9.74 -18.51
C ARG A 38 -9.38 10.92 -19.47
N SER A 39 -8.22 11.60 -19.52
CA SER A 39 -7.88 12.44 -20.68
C SER A 39 -6.85 11.72 -21.54
N SER A 40 -7.36 11.00 -22.54
CA SER A 40 -6.58 10.50 -23.67
C SER A 40 -6.08 11.69 -24.48
N ARG A 41 -4.78 12.00 -24.40
CA ARG A 41 -4.16 12.86 -25.41
C ARG A 41 -4.08 12.08 -26.73
N SER A 42 -4.85 12.52 -27.71
CA SER A 42 -4.72 12.09 -29.11
C SER A 42 -3.35 12.48 -29.65
N LEU A 43 -2.55 11.50 -30.09
CA LEU A 43 -1.34 11.76 -30.87
C LEU A 43 -1.66 11.61 -32.36
N PRO A 44 -1.24 12.54 -33.23
CA PRO A 44 -1.41 12.40 -34.67
C PRO A 44 -0.32 11.49 -35.25
N SER A 45 -0.74 10.69 -36.22
CA SER A 45 0.01 9.67 -36.95
C SER A 45 0.77 10.26 -38.14
N TRP A 46 2.10 10.36 -38.09
CA TRP A 46 2.95 10.49 -39.28
C TRP A 46 4.11 9.49 -39.20
N GLN A 47 4.08 8.53 -40.12
CA GLN A 47 5.17 7.61 -40.41
C GLN A 47 6.22 8.34 -41.28
N HIS A 48 7.51 8.03 -41.11
CA HIS A 48 8.41 7.42 -42.11
C HIS A 48 9.87 7.33 -41.59
N ALA A 49 10.44 6.14 -41.78
CA ALA A 49 11.82 5.80 -42.16
C ALA A 49 13.04 6.21 -41.28
N LEU A 50 13.64 5.15 -40.70
CA LEU A 50 15.06 4.76 -40.73
C LEU A 50 16.17 5.83 -40.60
N LEU A 51 17.05 5.63 -39.63
CA LEU A 51 18.49 5.45 -39.90
C LEU A 51 19.22 4.89 -38.66
N ALA A 52 19.96 3.80 -38.90
CA ALA A 52 20.98 3.27 -38.01
C ALA A 52 22.19 4.21 -38.00
N GLY A 53 22.88 4.30 -36.85
CA GLY A 53 24.14 5.02 -36.74
C GLY A 53 24.60 5.01 -35.29
N GLY A 54 25.59 4.17 -35.00
CA GLY A 54 26.08 3.95 -33.65
C GLY A 54 26.80 5.16 -33.05
N LEU A 55 26.90 5.15 -31.73
CA LEU A 55 28.01 5.79 -31.06
C LEU A 55 28.30 5.01 -29.77
N ALA A 56 29.33 4.17 -29.84
CA ALA A 56 30.06 3.73 -28.66
C ALA A 56 31.22 4.71 -28.47
N LEU A 57 31.28 5.39 -27.33
CA LEU A 57 32.54 5.84 -26.74
C LEU A 57 32.37 6.10 -25.24
N THR A 58 33.49 5.94 -24.57
CA THR A 58 33.70 5.51 -23.19
C THR A 58 33.89 6.64 -22.18
N LEU A 59 33.79 6.26 -20.89
CA LEU A 59 34.61 6.67 -19.74
C LEU A 59 34.25 7.94 -18.93
N ALA A 60 34.06 7.64 -17.63
CA ALA A 60 34.63 8.28 -16.44
C ALA A 60 34.06 9.63 -15.95
N ALA A 61 33.56 9.53 -14.71
CA ALA A 61 33.68 10.50 -13.62
C ALA A 61 33.06 11.90 -13.80
N CYS A 62 32.01 12.15 -13.02
CA CYS A 62 31.95 13.37 -12.23
C CYS A 62 31.34 13.03 -10.86
N GLY A 63 32.21 12.88 -9.87
CA GLY A 63 31.86 13.15 -8.49
C GLY A 63 31.85 14.66 -8.32
N GLY A 64 30.68 15.23 -8.07
CA GLY A 64 30.50 16.64 -7.72
C GLY A 64 29.95 16.73 -6.31
N SER A 65 30.81 17.11 -5.36
CA SER A 65 30.39 17.73 -4.11
C SER A 65 29.86 19.13 -4.45
N GLY A 66 28.55 19.33 -4.35
CA GLY A 66 27.93 20.64 -4.42
C GLY A 66 27.43 21.02 -3.03
N ASP A 67 28.13 21.95 -2.38
CA ASP A 67 27.56 22.77 -1.32
C ASP A 67 26.60 23.76 -1.98
N GLU A 68 25.29 23.53 -1.83
CA GLU A 68 24.26 24.52 -2.11
C GLU A 68 23.37 24.71 -0.89
N SER A 69 23.57 25.86 -0.25
CA SER A 69 22.65 26.47 0.69
C SER A 69 21.35 26.83 -0.05
N GLY A 70 20.34 25.96 0.07
CA GLY A 70 18.99 26.21 -0.40
C GLY A 70 18.00 25.38 0.40
N ASN A 71 17.22 26.05 1.25
CA ASN A 71 16.19 25.46 2.13
C ASN A 71 15.10 24.75 1.30
N SER A 72 15.32 23.47 1.01
CA SER A 72 14.33 22.51 0.55
C SER A 72 14.49 21.25 1.40
N GLY A 73 13.38 20.74 1.96
CA GLY A 73 13.38 19.65 2.93
C GLY A 73 14.04 18.39 2.39
N GLN A 74 15.34 18.25 2.64
CA GLN A 74 16.07 17.00 2.40
C GLN A 74 15.54 15.96 3.37
N ILE A 75 15.07 14.84 2.81
CA ILE A 75 14.92 13.58 3.54
C ILE A 75 16.34 13.08 3.88
N GLY A 76 16.92 13.66 4.92
CA GLY A 76 18.22 13.26 5.48
C GLY A 76 18.07 12.01 6.34
N LEU A 77 17.66 10.88 5.76
CA LEU A 77 17.69 9.61 6.47
C LEU A 77 19.14 9.15 6.58
N ASN A 78 19.73 9.34 7.75
CA ASN A 78 21.05 8.81 8.03
C ASN A 78 20.98 7.29 8.32
N SER A 79 22.14 6.61 8.34
CA SER A 79 22.20 5.18 8.67
C SER A 79 21.57 4.84 10.03
N ALA A 80 21.53 5.78 10.97
CA ALA A 80 20.89 5.58 12.27
C ALA A 80 19.35 5.55 12.15
N ASP A 81 18.75 6.37 11.30
CA ASP A 81 17.29 6.37 11.08
C ASP A 81 16.81 5.10 10.39
N THR A 82 17.55 4.62 9.38
CA THR A 82 17.22 3.33 8.73
C THR A 82 17.36 2.14 9.69
N THR A 83 18.34 2.18 10.58
CA THR A 83 18.54 1.16 11.62
C THR A 83 17.47 1.23 12.69
N GLY A 84 17.12 2.45 13.14
CA GLY A 84 16.07 2.70 14.14
C GLY A 84 14.68 2.27 13.64
N LEU A 85 14.36 2.55 12.38
CA LEU A 85 13.14 2.09 11.72
C LEU A 85 13.07 0.57 11.67
N ARG A 86 14.16 -0.11 11.27
CA ARG A 86 14.21 -1.58 11.27
C ARG A 86 14.02 -2.18 12.66
N ALA A 87 14.59 -1.55 13.68
CA ALA A 87 14.43 -2.00 15.06
C ALA A 87 12.99 -1.79 15.56
N HIS A 88 12.42 -0.61 15.34
CA HIS A 88 11.06 -0.27 15.74
C HIS A 88 10.00 -1.13 15.04
N ASP A 89 10.23 -1.49 13.78
CA ASP A 89 9.30 -2.34 13.04
C ASP A 89 9.33 -3.80 13.54
N ARG A 90 10.52 -4.33 13.87
CA ARG A 90 10.66 -5.66 14.48
C ARG A 90 10.00 -5.77 15.85
N THR A 91 10.01 -4.72 16.66
CA THR A 91 9.43 -4.76 18.01
C THR A 91 7.91 -4.55 18.03
N LYS A 92 7.33 -3.97 16.97
CA LYS A 92 5.88 -3.80 16.82
C LYS A 92 5.19 -4.82 15.92
N ALA A 93 5.93 -5.58 15.13
CA ALA A 93 5.42 -6.82 14.57
C ALA A 93 5.16 -7.80 15.73
N GLY A 94 3.94 -7.78 16.29
CA GLY A 94 3.49 -8.76 17.27
C GLY A 94 3.62 -10.19 16.72
N PRO A 95 3.52 -11.23 17.57
CA PRO A 95 3.67 -12.60 17.12
C PRO A 95 2.61 -12.88 16.05
N SER A 96 3.06 -13.18 14.84
CA SER A 96 2.22 -13.68 13.76
C SER A 96 1.59 -14.98 14.23
N GLN A 97 0.38 -14.93 14.80
CA GLN A 97 -0.44 -16.11 15.02
C GLN A 97 -0.97 -16.59 13.66
N ALA A 98 -0.10 -17.26 12.91
CA ALA A 98 -0.54 -18.27 11.96
C ALA A 98 -0.83 -19.53 12.79
N GLY A 99 -2.09 -19.72 13.17
CA GLY A 99 -2.54 -20.98 13.73
C GLY A 99 -2.35 -22.10 12.70
N ARG A 100 -1.35 -22.95 12.92
CA ARG A 100 -1.19 -24.25 12.26
C ARG A 100 -1.69 -25.34 13.21
N PRO A 101 -2.61 -26.23 12.81
CA PRO A 101 -2.79 -27.50 13.50
C PRO A 101 -1.72 -28.49 13.00
N GLY A 102 -1.11 -29.22 13.94
CA GLY A 102 -0.58 -30.57 13.70
C GLY A 102 0.87 -30.68 13.24
N THR A 103 1.78 -30.89 14.21
CA THR A 103 3.09 -31.50 14.01
C THR A 103 2.94 -32.95 13.58
N GLN A 104 3.32 -33.27 12.34
CA GLN A 104 3.82 -34.60 11.97
C GLN A 104 5.19 -34.46 11.33
N THR A 105 6.14 -35.14 11.96
CA THR A 105 7.54 -35.32 11.58
C THR A 105 7.68 -36.02 10.23
N SER A 106 8.18 -35.30 9.23
CA SER A 106 8.77 -35.87 8.01
C SER A 106 9.94 -35.00 7.55
N GLY A 107 11.08 -35.14 8.22
CA GLY A 107 12.35 -34.57 7.79
C GLY A 107 12.95 -35.44 6.67
N SER A 108 12.57 -35.19 5.42
CA SER A 108 13.29 -35.67 4.22
C SER A 108 12.73 -35.16 2.88
N SER A 109 11.58 -34.46 2.85
CA SER A 109 10.89 -34.16 1.59
C SER A 109 11.30 -32.85 0.90
N SER A 110 12.03 -31.94 1.56
CA SER A 110 12.39 -30.63 0.96
C SER A 110 13.49 -30.72 -0.11
N GLN A 111 14.38 -31.72 -0.05
CA GLN A 111 15.37 -31.95 -1.11
C GLN A 111 14.80 -32.72 -2.31
N ALA A 112 13.78 -33.55 -2.12
CA ALA A 112 13.18 -34.35 -3.19
C ALA A 112 12.22 -33.54 -4.09
N ALA A 113 11.53 -32.53 -3.55
CA ALA A 113 10.62 -31.68 -4.35
C ALA A 113 11.36 -30.76 -5.35
N ALA A 114 12.59 -30.34 -5.03
CA ALA A 114 13.40 -29.49 -5.91
C ALA A 114 13.98 -30.24 -7.13
N ALA A 115 14.05 -31.57 -7.07
CA ALA A 115 14.57 -32.39 -8.18
C ALA A 115 13.49 -32.74 -9.22
N ALA A 116 12.20 -32.61 -8.89
CA ALA A 116 11.08 -33.07 -9.72
C ALA A 116 10.47 -31.98 -10.62
N SER A 117 10.88 -30.73 -10.49
CA SER A 117 10.36 -29.65 -11.33
C SER A 117 11.33 -29.41 -12.49
N GLY A 118 11.00 -29.88 -13.69
CA GLY A 118 11.77 -29.67 -14.93
C GLY A 118 11.91 -28.21 -15.39
N TYR A 119 11.67 -27.24 -14.50
CA TYR A 119 11.97 -25.84 -14.75
C TYR A 119 13.47 -25.66 -14.83
N ARG A 120 13.95 -25.08 -15.94
CA ARG A 120 15.32 -24.59 -16.01
C ARG A 120 15.58 -23.71 -14.81
N ARG A 121 16.54 -24.12 -13.98
CA ARG A 121 17.09 -23.31 -12.90
C ARG A 121 17.61 -22.01 -13.53
N TRP A 122 16.89 -20.91 -13.31
CA TRP A 122 17.25 -19.60 -13.86
C TRP A 122 18.46 -19.06 -13.11
N THR A 123 19.64 -19.49 -13.54
CA THR A 123 20.92 -19.01 -13.02
C THR A 123 21.26 -17.67 -13.66
N LEU A 124 21.60 -16.70 -12.82
CA LEU A 124 22.00 -15.35 -13.20
C LEU A 124 23.52 -15.34 -13.38
N SER A 125 23.98 -15.84 -14.53
CA SER A 125 25.40 -16.18 -14.79
C SER A 125 26.28 -14.96 -14.94
N THR A 126 25.71 -13.83 -15.37
CA THR A 126 26.45 -12.58 -15.56
C THR A 126 25.95 -11.45 -14.65
N PRO A 127 26.79 -10.45 -14.34
CA PRO A 127 26.33 -9.24 -13.63
C PRO A 127 25.18 -8.52 -14.35
N ALA A 128 25.14 -8.55 -15.68
CA ALA A 128 24.08 -7.94 -16.47
C ALA A 128 22.73 -8.66 -16.26
N GLU A 129 22.73 -9.99 -16.21
CA GLU A 129 21.54 -10.78 -15.91
C GLU A 129 21.04 -10.52 -14.48
N ALA A 130 21.94 -10.52 -13.49
CA ALA A 130 21.59 -10.22 -12.11
C ALA A 130 21.01 -8.80 -11.94
N SER A 131 21.62 -7.81 -12.62
CA SER A 131 21.13 -6.43 -12.65
C SER A 131 19.71 -6.34 -13.25
N ARG A 132 19.50 -6.96 -14.43
CA ARG A 132 18.20 -6.97 -15.10
C ARG A 132 17.12 -7.63 -14.25
N PHE A 133 17.44 -8.76 -13.61
CA PHE A 133 16.53 -9.44 -12.71
C PHE A 133 16.12 -8.55 -11.53
N LEU A 134 17.09 -7.93 -10.84
CA LEU A 134 16.82 -7.03 -9.72
C LEU A 134 16.00 -5.81 -10.18
N ALA A 135 16.30 -5.22 -11.34
CA ALA A 135 15.50 -4.14 -11.91
C ALA A 135 14.04 -4.53 -12.21
N GLN A 136 13.73 -5.83 -12.32
CA GLN A 136 12.36 -6.36 -12.48
C GLN A 136 11.72 -6.85 -11.18
N ALA A 137 12.52 -7.22 -10.18
CA ALA A 137 12.04 -7.86 -8.95
C ALA A 137 12.11 -6.96 -7.69
N SER A 138 12.89 -5.88 -7.70
CA SER A 138 13.06 -4.91 -6.59
C SER A 138 12.90 -3.47 -7.06
N TYR A 139 13.11 -2.44 -6.23
CA TYR A 139 13.11 -1.05 -6.70
C TYR A 139 14.43 -0.60 -7.35
N GLY A 140 15.31 -1.56 -7.68
CA GLY A 140 16.60 -1.30 -8.29
C GLY A 140 17.69 -2.20 -7.72
N SER A 141 18.85 -2.14 -8.36
CA SER A 141 20.03 -2.90 -8.00
C SER A 141 21.13 -1.97 -7.50
N ASN A 142 21.89 -2.39 -6.49
CA ASN A 142 23.19 -1.79 -6.18
C ASN A 142 24.32 -2.78 -6.54
N PRO A 143 25.57 -2.30 -6.72
CA PRO A 143 26.69 -3.16 -7.12
C PRO A 143 26.94 -4.34 -6.18
N LYS A 144 26.66 -4.18 -4.89
CA LYS A 144 26.82 -5.24 -3.89
C LYS A 144 25.82 -6.37 -4.12
N ASP A 145 24.55 -6.05 -4.38
CA ASP A 145 23.50 -7.04 -4.62
C ASP A 145 23.69 -7.76 -5.96
N ILE A 146 24.11 -7.03 -7.01
CA ILE A 146 24.46 -7.64 -8.31
C ILE A 146 25.58 -8.66 -8.13
N LYS A 147 26.67 -8.27 -7.45
CA LYS A 147 27.80 -9.17 -7.18
C LYS A 147 27.36 -10.39 -6.35
N ALA A 148 26.52 -10.18 -5.34
CA ALA A 148 26.05 -11.26 -4.48
C ALA A 148 25.16 -12.28 -5.21
N LEU A 149 24.43 -11.82 -6.24
CA LEU A 149 23.46 -12.63 -6.97
C LEU A 149 24.06 -13.26 -8.25
N THR A 150 25.14 -12.71 -8.78
CA THR A 150 25.84 -13.29 -9.95
C THR A 150 26.35 -14.70 -9.62
N GLY A 151 26.04 -15.67 -10.49
CA GLY A 151 26.32 -17.09 -10.30
C GLY A 151 25.29 -17.83 -9.44
N ARG A 152 24.29 -17.14 -8.88
CA ARG A 152 23.18 -17.73 -8.11
C ARG A 152 21.91 -17.84 -8.96
N THR A 153 20.88 -18.45 -8.38
CA THR A 153 19.59 -18.59 -9.05
C THR A 153 18.64 -17.48 -8.65
N ALA A 154 17.77 -17.07 -9.57
CA ALA A 154 16.69 -16.13 -9.28
C ALA A 154 15.75 -16.67 -8.18
N ASN A 155 15.47 -17.97 -8.20
CA ASN A 155 14.61 -18.63 -7.19
C ASN A 155 15.18 -18.51 -5.77
N GLU A 156 16.49 -18.69 -5.57
CA GLU A 156 17.12 -18.51 -4.24
C GLU A 156 16.86 -17.10 -3.68
N TRP A 157 16.92 -16.08 -4.53
CA TRP A 157 16.63 -14.71 -4.12
C TRP A 157 15.15 -14.50 -3.80
N ILE A 158 14.25 -15.03 -4.64
CA ILE A 158 12.79 -14.94 -4.45
C ILE A 158 12.36 -15.63 -3.16
N GLU A 159 12.84 -16.84 -2.91
CA GLU A 159 12.57 -17.58 -1.66
C GLU A 159 13.08 -16.83 -0.44
N ALA A 160 14.28 -16.24 -0.53
CA ALA A 160 14.81 -15.41 0.55
C ALA A 160 13.95 -14.15 0.79
N GLN A 161 13.31 -13.60 -0.23
CA GLN A 161 12.40 -12.46 -0.11
C GLN A 161 11.07 -12.82 0.56
N PHE A 162 10.51 -14.00 0.27
CA PHE A 162 9.29 -14.47 0.94
C PHE A 162 9.44 -14.55 2.46
N LEU A 163 10.65 -14.86 2.93
CA LEU A 163 10.99 -14.96 4.34
C LEU A 163 11.31 -13.62 5.03
N ARG A 164 11.42 -12.51 4.27
CA ARG A 164 11.67 -11.19 4.87
C ARG A 164 10.44 -10.71 5.63
N PRO A 165 10.60 -10.24 6.88
CA PRO A 165 9.53 -9.55 7.59
C PRO A 165 9.03 -8.35 6.77
N PRO A 166 7.71 -8.13 6.70
CA PRO A 166 7.16 -6.98 5.99
C PRO A 166 7.57 -5.68 6.67
N PHE A 167 7.95 -4.68 5.89
CA PHE A 167 8.10 -3.32 6.37
C PHE A 167 6.74 -2.62 6.48
N SER A 168 6.42 -2.03 7.64
CA SER A 168 5.17 -1.26 7.83
C SER A 168 5.39 0.25 7.72
N LEU A 169 4.67 0.87 6.77
CA LEU A 169 4.66 2.32 6.59
C LEU A 169 4.03 3.01 7.80
N LEU A 170 2.97 2.42 8.38
CA LEU A 170 2.34 2.97 9.57
C LEU A 170 3.29 2.99 10.77
N ASN A 171 4.10 1.95 10.94
CA ASN A 171 5.12 1.91 11.99
C ASN A 171 6.23 2.95 11.76
N ALA A 172 6.63 3.17 10.51
CA ALA A 172 7.58 4.23 10.16
C ALA A 172 7.05 5.62 10.56
N MET A 173 5.81 5.94 10.18
CA MET A 173 5.17 7.21 10.58
C MET A 173 5.04 7.35 12.09
N ARG A 174 4.71 6.27 12.80
CA ARG A 174 4.64 6.26 14.28
C ARG A 174 6.01 6.55 14.90
N TYR A 175 7.07 5.94 14.38
CA TYR A 175 8.43 6.17 14.83
C TYR A 175 8.85 7.64 14.63
N TRP A 176 8.61 8.21 13.44
CA TRP A 176 8.95 9.61 13.17
C TRP A 176 8.16 10.58 14.05
N ARG A 177 6.87 10.33 14.29
CA ARG A 177 6.08 11.12 15.23
C ARG A 177 6.64 11.07 16.65
N GLN A 178 6.99 9.87 17.12
CA GLN A 178 7.58 9.72 18.45
C GLN A 178 8.89 10.47 18.58
N ARG A 179 9.75 10.39 17.56
CA ARG A 179 11.05 11.08 17.53
C ARG A 179 10.92 12.60 17.48
N ARG A 180 9.89 13.12 16.79
CA ARG A 180 9.58 14.56 16.76
C ARG A 180 9.10 15.08 18.12
N GLY A 181 8.53 14.23 18.97
CA GLY A 181 8.01 14.62 20.29
C GLY A 181 6.73 15.46 20.22
N PRO A 182 6.17 15.87 21.38
CA PRO A 182 4.92 16.63 21.46
C PRO A 182 5.01 18.01 20.81
N GLU A 183 6.20 18.63 20.84
CA GLU A 183 6.49 19.94 20.24
C GLU A 183 7.04 19.84 18.82
N GLY A 184 6.98 18.65 18.21
CA GLY A 184 7.54 18.36 16.91
C GLY A 184 7.20 19.38 15.84
N ASN A 185 8.12 19.56 14.88
CA ASN A 185 8.00 20.53 13.79
C ASN A 185 6.60 20.50 13.16
N LYS A 186 5.82 21.56 13.41
CA LYS A 186 4.44 21.72 12.95
C LYS A 186 4.33 21.93 11.43
N ASN A 187 5.46 22.17 10.77
CA ASN A 187 5.52 22.37 9.33
C ASN A 187 5.54 21.05 8.54
N VAL A 188 5.68 19.89 9.21
CA VAL A 188 5.66 18.57 8.54
C VAL A 188 4.23 18.05 8.45
N SER A 189 3.75 17.85 7.23
CA SER A 189 2.42 17.29 6.98
C SER A 189 2.41 15.77 7.25
N GLU A 190 1.35 15.25 7.88
CA GLU A 190 1.20 13.79 8.01
C GLU A 190 1.07 13.08 6.65
N LEU A 191 0.58 13.77 5.62
CA LEU A 191 0.53 13.24 4.26
C LEU A 191 1.93 13.17 3.62
N GLU A 192 2.79 14.14 3.92
CA GLU A 192 4.20 14.10 3.51
C GLU A 192 4.92 12.93 4.18
N ASP A 193 4.70 12.72 5.48
CA ASP A 193 5.19 11.52 6.18
C ASP A 193 4.68 10.22 5.54
N ALA A 194 3.44 10.17 5.08
CA ALA A 194 2.91 8.99 4.40
C ALA A 194 3.65 8.70 3.08
N HIS A 195 3.89 9.73 2.26
CA HIS A 195 4.68 9.61 1.04
C HIS A 195 6.13 9.23 1.33
N ASN A 196 6.74 9.84 2.35
CA ASN A 196 8.10 9.51 2.78
C ASN A 196 8.19 8.07 3.28
N ALA A 197 7.19 7.57 4.01
CA ALA A 197 7.15 6.18 4.48
C ALA A 197 7.13 5.21 3.29
N TRP A 198 6.36 5.51 2.25
CA TRP A 198 6.36 4.74 1.02
C TRP A 198 7.72 4.79 0.31
N TRP A 199 8.33 5.97 0.17
CA TRP A 199 9.67 6.08 -0.42
C TRP A 199 10.71 5.25 0.36
N VAL A 200 10.64 5.27 1.69
CA VAL A 200 11.52 4.47 2.55
C VAL A 200 11.31 2.97 2.38
N SER A 201 10.09 2.51 2.10
CA SER A 201 9.83 1.09 1.87
C SER A 201 10.60 0.57 0.63
N THR A 202 10.81 1.43 -0.37
CA THR A 202 11.57 1.09 -1.59
C THR A 202 13.04 0.76 -1.36
N ILE A 203 13.58 1.04 -0.17
CA ILE A 203 14.97 0.68 0.21
C ILE A 203 15.05 -0.32 1.37
N GLN A 204 13.92 -0.91 1.77
CA GLN A 204 13.89 -1.94 2.82
C GLN A 204 14.23 -3.32 2.28
N GLN A 205 14.29 -4.32 3.17
CA GLN A 205 14.82 -5.64 2.81
C GLN A 205 13.80 -6.53 2.10
N ASP A 206 12.51 -6.25 2.23
CA ASP A 206 11.37 -6.97 1.66
C ASP A 206 10.95 -6.39 0.29
N GLN A 207 11.94 -6.04 -0.53
CA GLN A 207 11.79 -5.41 -1.84
C GLN A 207 10.73 -6.05 -2.73
N LEU A 208 10.74 -7.38 -2.84
CA LEU A 208 9.77 -8.10 -3.67
C LEU A 208 8.33 -7.89 -3.14
N ARG A 209 8.16 -7.91 -1.81
CA ARG A 209 6.85 -7.72 -1.16
C ARG A 209 6.32 -6.33 -1.41
N GLN A 210 7.17 -5.31 -1.27
CA GLN A 210 6.83 -3.92 -1.53
C GLN A 210 6.50 -3.70 -3.01
N ARG A 211 7.26 -4.31 -3.92
CA ARG A 211 6.99 -4.23 -5.37
C ARG A 211 5.66 -4.87 -5.75
N VAL A 212 5.34 -6.04 -5.18
CA VAL A 212 4.02 -6.66 -5.36
C VAL A 212 2.91 -5.81 -4.75
N ALA A 213 3.10 -5.26 -3.55
CA ALA A 213 2.13 -4.36 -2.91
C ALA A 213 1.87 -3.10 -3.77
N PHE A 214 2.90 -2.55 -4.41
CA PHE A 214 2.74 -1.44 -5.36
C PHE A 214 1.96 -1.85 -6.62
N ALA A 215 2.19 -3.05 -7.15
CA ALA A 215 1.37 -3.56 -8.26
C ALA A 215 -0.10 -3.72 -7.83
N LEU A 216 -0.32 -4.31 -6.64
CA LEU A 216 -1.65 -4.43 -6.04
C LEU A 216 -2.32 -3.08 -5.80
N SER A 217 -1.55 -2.02 -5.48
CA SER A 217 -2.13 -0.68 -5.30
C SER A 217 -2.57 -0.03 -6.61
N GLN A 218 -2.12 -0.52 -7.77
CA GLN A 218 -2.64 -0.10 -9.08
C GLN A 218 -3.94 -0.82 -9.45
N ILE A 219 -4.24 -1.94 -8.78
CA ILE A 219 -5.49 -2.70 -8.95
C ILE A 219 -6.49 -2.21 -7.91
N PHE A 220 -6.16 -2.34 -6.64
CA PHE A 220 -6.99 -1.90 -5.50
C PHE A 220 -6.73 -0.42 -5.18
N VAL A 221 -7.08 0.45 -6.12
CA VAL A 221 -6.75 1.88 -6.06
C VAL A 221 -7.51 2.60 -4.94
N VAL A 222 -6.79 3.46 -4.22
CA VAL A 222 -7.34 4.58 -3.43
C VAL A 222 -6.55 5.84 -3.77
N SER A 223 -7.12 7.02 -3.52
CA SER A 223 -6.46 8.30 -3.83
C SER A 223 -6.34 9.19 -2.62
N SER A 224 -5.21 9.88 -2.46
CA SER A 224 -5.08 11.00 -1.52
C SER A 224 -5.76 12.28 -2.02
N ALA A 225 -6.21 12.32 -3.28
CA ALA A 225 -7.09 13.39 -3.74
C ALA A 225 -8.50 13.18 -3.19
N GLY A 226 -8.98 14.12 -2.37
CA GLY A 226 -10.30 14.07 -1.74
C GLY A 226 -10.26 13.57 -0.29
N VAL A 227 -11.39 13.05 0.20
CA VAL A 227 -11.63 12.76 1.62
C VAL A 227 -10.61 11.77 2.21
N VAL A 228 -10.16 10.79 1.42
CA VAL A 228 -9.14 9.82 1.87
C VAL A 228 -7.81 10.52 2.21
N GLY A 229 -7.46 11.62 1.54
CA GLY A 229 -6.27 12.42 1.83
C GLY A 229 -6.25 13.05 3.23
N GLU A 230 -7.42 13.22 3.85
CA GLU A 230 -7.56 13.71 5.23
C GLU A 230 -7.15 12.65 6.27
N TYR A 231 -6.93 11.39 5.84
CA TYR A 231 -6.54 10.29 6.71
C TYR A 231 -5.19 9.65 6.31
N PRO A 232 -4.04 10.36 6.41
CA PRO A 232 -2.74 9.82 6.02
C PRO A 232 -2.34 8.50 6.70
N LYS A 233 -2.67 8.34 8.00
CA LYS A 233 -2.49 7.05 8.71
C LYS A 233 -3.33 5.93 8.10
N GLY A 234 -4.54 6.26 7.63
CA GLY A 234 -5.41 5.35 6.93
C GLY A 234 -4.83 4.93 5.58
N LEU A 235 -4.28 5.89 4.82
CA LEU A 235 -3.59 5.63 3.54
C LEU A 235 -2.43 4.65 3.71
N VAL A 236 -1.53 4.88 4.67
CA VAL A 236 -0.42 3.93 4.89
C VAL A 236 -0.87 2.59 5.48
N SER A 237 -1.92 2.58 6.32
CA SER A 237 -2.53 1.34 6.81
C SER A 237 -3.15 0.51 5.68
N TYR A 238 -3.73 1.19 4.70
CA TYR A 238 -4.28 0.55 3.50
C TYR A 238 -3.15 -0.09 2.68
N TYR A 239 -2.07 0.65 2.44
CA TYR A 239 -0.90 0.08 1.76
C TYR A 239 -0.29 -1.11 2.54
N ASP A 240 -0.18 -1.02 3.86
CA ASP A 240 0.28 -2.12 4.71
C ASP A 240 -0.64 -3.37 4.61
N THR A 241 -1.92 -3.20 4.28
CA THR A 241 -2.85 -4.31 3.97
C THR A 241 -2.44 -5.04 2.70
N LEU A 242 -2.06 -4.30 1.66
CA LEU A 242 -1.54 -4.87 0.40
C LEU A 242 -0.19 -5.57 0.63
N VAL A 243 0.69 -5.00 1.46
CA VAL A 243 1.97 -5.62 1.85
C VAL A 243 1.76 -6.96 2.56
N ARG A 244 0.79 -7.05 3.48
CA ARG A 244 0.45 -8.32 4.16
C ARG A 244 -0.11 -9.35 3.18
N GLY A 245 -0.95 -8.94 2.25
CA GLY A 245 -1.56 -9.83 1.24
C GLY A 245 -0.68 -10.17 0.03
N ALA A 246 0.48 -9.51 -0.13
CA ALA A 246 1.32 -9.62 -1.33
C ALA A 246 1.69 -11.06 -1.74
N PHE A 247 1.87 -11.96 -0.78
CA PHE A 247 2.18 -13.38 -1.04
C PHE A 247 1.08 -14.32 -0.52
N GLY A 248 -0.12 -13.77 -0.28
CA GLY A 248 -1.23 -14.45 0.36
C GLY A 248 -2.28 -14.97 -0.61
N ASN A 249 -3.43 -15.31 -0.05
CA ASN A 249 -4.59 -15.75 -0.81
C ASN A 249 -5.38 -14.54 -1.33
N PHE A 250 -5.72 -14.55 -2.63
CA PHE A 250 -6.44 -13.45 -3.27
C PHE A 250 -7.83 -13.18 -2.65
N ARG A 251 -8.60 -14.22 -2.30
CA ARG A 251 -9.92 -14.07 -1.69
C ARG A 251 -9.84 -13.42 -0.31
N GLN A 252 -8.79 -13.71 0.45
CA GLN A 252 -8.54 -13.03 1.73
C GLN A 252 -8.14 -11.58 1.51
N LEU A 253 -7.20 -11.31 0.59
CA LEU A 253 -6.79 -9.94 0.26
C LEU A 253 -7.98 -9.08 -0.20
N LEU A 254 -8.83 -9.62 -1.08
CA LEU A 254 -10.03 -8.92 -1.54
C LEU A 254 -10.93 -8.55 -0.37
N GLN A 255 -11.15 -9.48 0.57
CA GLN A 255 -11.94 -9.21 1.77
C GLN A 255 -11.29 -8.16 2.68
N ASP A 256 -9.97 -8.22 2.88
CA ASP A 256 -9.26 -7.23 3.70
C ASP A 256 -9.36 -5.83 3.07
N VAL A 257 -9.29 -5.74 1.73
CA VAL A 257 -9.55 -4.50 0.97
C VAL A 257 -10.99 -4.04 1.12
N THR A 258 -11.98 -4.93 0.99
CA THR A 258 -13.42 -4.62 1.19
C THR A 258 -13.71 -4.07 2.59
N LEU A 259 -13.00 -4.54 3.61
CA LEU A 259 -13.26 -4.15 4.99
C LEU A 259 -12.42 -2.96 5.44
N HIS A 260 -11.48 -2.50 4.61
CA HIS A 260 -10.61 -1.39 4.99
C HIS A 260 -11.33 -0.04 4.84
N PRO A 261 -11.35 0.82 5.88
CA PRO A 261 -12.06 2.10 5.84
C PRO A 261 -11.68 3.00 4.66
N MET A 262 -10.41 3.01 4.24
CA MET A 262 -9.99 3.82 3.09
C MET A 262 -10.67 3.40 1.79
N MET A 263 -10.87 2.10 1.54
CA MET A 263 -11.60 1.64 0.37
C MET A 263 -13.09 1.96 0.51
N GLY A 264 -13.64 1.79 1.71
CA GLY A 264 -15.01 2.18 2.07
C GLY A 264 -15.31 3.66 1.78
N THR A 265 -14.40 4.55 2.17
CA THR A 265 -14.51 5.98 1.90
C THR A 265 -14.33 6.26 0.41
N TYR A 266 -13.35 5.63 -0.23
CA TYR A 266 -13.00 5.89 -1.63
C TYR A 266 -14.13 5.51 -2.61
N LEU A 267 -14.76 4.35 -2.39
CA LEU A 267 -15.88 3.86 -3.19
C LEU A 267 -17.24 4.04 -2.49
N THR A 268 -17.30 4.97 -1.53
CA THR A 268 -18.52 5.53 -0.92
C THR A 268 -19.51 4.56 -0.27
N TYR A 269 -19.10 3.31 0.00
CA TYR A 269 -19.98 2.29 0.59
C TYR A 269 -19.95 2.23 2.13
N ILE A 270 -19.22 3.12 2.80
CA ILE A 270 -19.33 3.25 4.26
C ILE A 270 -20.76 3.70 4.62
N GLY A 271 -21.43 2.90 5.46
CA GLY A 271 -22.80 3.19 5.85
C GLY A 271 -23.83 2.97 4.74
N ASN A 272 -23.47 2.21 3.69
CA ASN A 272 -24.39 1.84 2.62
C ASN A 272 -25.64 1.16 3.19
N ARG A 273 -26.80 1.45 2.61
CA ARG A 273 -28.10 1.00 3.08
C ARG A 273 -28.79 0.18 1.99
N LYS A 274 -29.41 -0.93 2.39
CA LYS A 274 -30.25 -1.74 1.50
C LYS A 274 -31.38 -0.93 0.87
N GLU A 275 -31.96 -1.43 -0.22
CA GLU A 275 -33.10 -0.75 -0.83
C GLU A 275 -34.29 -0.61 0.12
N ARG A 276 -35.06 0.46 -0.07
CA ARG A 276 -36.34 0.71 0.61
C ARG A 276 -37.42 0.97 -0.42
N PHE A 277 -38.62 0.48 -0.14
CA PHE A 277 -39.81 0.65 -0.96
C PHE A 277 -40.87 1.45 -0.21
N ASP A 278 -41.69 2.19 -0.94
CA ASP A 278 -42.93 2.76 -0.40
C ASP A 278 -44.06 1.71 -0.40
N SER A 279 -45.24 2.09 0.08
CA SER A 279 -46.42 1.22 0.14
C SER A 279 -46.95 0.80 -1.23
N THR A 280 -46.50 1.44 -2.31
CA THR A 280 -46.87 1.09 -3.69
C THR A 280 -45.87 0.14 -4.35
N GLY A 281 -44.78 -0.21 -3.64
CA GLY A 281 -43.70 -1.06 -4.15
C GLY A 281 -42.65 -0.29 -4.96
N LYS A 282 -42.67 1.05 -4.96
CA LYS A 282 -41.65 1.85 -5.66
C LYS A 282 -40.43 2.06 -4.78
N ILE A 283 -39.24 1.95 -5.38
CA ILE A 283 -37.96 2.22 -4.69
C ILE A 283 -37.91 3.70 -4.27
N THR A 284 -37.68 3.93 -2.98
CA THR A 284 -37.47 5.25 -2.36
C THR A 284 -36.02 5.48 -1.96
N GLN A 285 -35.22 4.42 -1.89
CA GLN A 285 -33.80 4.46 -1.60
C GLN A 285 -33.12 3.28 -2.30
N ALA A 286 -32.14 3.56 -3.16
CA ALA A 286 -31.30 2.54 -3.78
C ALA A 286 -29.98 2.38 -2.99
N PRO A 287 -29.36 1.19 -3.00
CA PRO A 287 -28.02 1.00 -2.43
C PRO A 287 -26.95 1.66 -3.31
N ASP A 288 -25.81 2.01 -2.70
CA ASP A 288 -24.59 2.34 -3.45
C ASP A 288 -23.95 1.04 -3.96
N GLU A 289 -23.93 0.87 -5.28
CA GLU A 289 -23.40 -0.33 -5.95
C GLU A 289 -21.99 -0.12 -6.52
N ASN A 290 -21.37 1.04 -6.29
CA ASN A 290 -20.08 1.40 -6.89
C ASN A 290 -19.01 0.35 -6.55
N TYR A 291 -18.87 -0.02 -5.28
CA TYR A 291 -17.92 -1.06 -4.87
C TYR A 291 -18.18 -2.42 -5.53
N ALA A 292 -19.44 -2.85 -5.59
CA ALA A 292 -19.79 -4.13 -6.20
C ALA A 292 -19.42 -4.17 -7.69
N ARG A 293 -19.61 -3.05 -8.38
CA ARG A 293 -19.17 -2.86 -9.76
C ARG A 293 -17.66 -2.95 -9.89
N GLU A 294 -16.91 -2.23 -9.06
CA GLU A 294 -15.44 -2.24 -9.13
C GLU A 294 -14.84 -3.62 -8.80
N VAL A 295 -15.47 -4.39 -7.91
CA VAL A 295 -15.07 -5.78 -7.66
C VAL A 295 -15.16 -6.62 -8.92
N MET A 296 -16.26 -6.52 -9.67
CA MET A 296 -16.45 -7.30 -10.89
C MET A 296 -15.57 -6.80 -12.04
N GLN A 297 -15.42 -5.49 -12.17
CA GLN A 297 -14.84 -4.85 -13.36
C GLN A 297 -13.34 -4.56 -13.24
N LEU A 298 -12.85 -4.02 -12.12
CA LEU A 298 -11.47 -3.57 -12.02
C LEU A 298 -10.60 -4.46 -11.13
N PHE A 299 -11.18 -5.06 -10.09
CA PHE A 299 -10.39 -5.78 -9.10
C PHE A 299 -10.21 -7.28 -9.39
N THR A 300 -11.04 -7.85 -10.26
CA THR A 300 -11.03 -9.29 -10.52
C THR A 300 -10.86 -9.66 -11.99
N ILE A 301 -11.94 -9.67 -12.79
CA ILE A 301 -11.98 -10.35 -14.09
C ILE A 301 -11.78 -9.38 -15.27
N GLY A 302 -11.94 -8.07 -15.06
CA GLY A 302 -11.92 -7.10 -16.17
C GLY A 302 -10.55 -6.58 -16.57
#